data_AF-A0A3A9E525-F1
#
_entry.id   AF-A0A3A9E525-F1
#
_cell.length_a   1.000
_cell.length_b   1.000
_cell.length_c   1.000
_cell.angle_alpha   90.00
_cell.angle_beta   90.00
_cell.angle_gamma   90.00
#
_symmetry.space_group_name_H-M   'P 1'
#
loop_
_entity.id
_entity.type
_entity.pdbx_description
1 polymer ?
#
loop_
_entity_poly.entity_id
_entity_poly.type
_entity_poly.pdbx_seq_one_letter_code
_entity_poly.pdbx_strand_id
1 'polypeptide(L)'
;DTAATLKDLEKRLSDISLLMKNISAYQQTKAVYMQYKKAKDKEKFLRGNESSIIIHEAAAKTLQAAKNGGKLPDFKKLHTEYKELTEKKNKLYQEYGKLKKKVKQYDTIKQNVDTILRQARQPEKEYKKER
;
A
#
# COMPACT_ATOMS: atom_id res chain seq x y z
N ASP A 1 -16.45 -4.70 0.09
CA ASP A 1 -15.98 -4.20 1.39
C ASP A 1 -14.75 -3.33 1.18
N THR A 2 -14.90 -2.00 1.18
CA THR A 2 -13.85 -1.05 0.72
C THR A 2 -12.61 -1.04 1.62
N ALA A 3 -12.77 -1.35 2.91
CA ALA A 3 -11.68 -1.45 3.87
C ALA A 3 -10.77 -2.67 3.58
N ALA A 4 -11.36 -3.82 3.27
CA ALA A 4 -10.61 -5.01 2.89
C ALA A 4 -9.79 -4.78 1.60
N THR A 5 -10.40 -4.14 0.59
CA THR A 5 -9.72 -3.79 -0.66
C THR A 5 -8.54 -2.83 -0.45
N LEU A 6 -8.68 -1.83 0.44
CA LEU A 6 -7.57 -0.92 0.78
C LEU A 6 -6.42 -1.66 1.45
N LYS A 7 -6.71 -2.56 2.39
CA LYS A 7 -5.69 -3.36 3.08
C LYS A 7 -4.91 -4.26 2.13
N ASP A 8 -5.60 -4.92 1.18
CA ASP A 8 -4.95 -5.76 0.18
C ASP A 8 -4.09 -4.94 -0.80
N LEU A 9 -4.54 -3.75 -1.19
CA LEU A 9 -3.76 -2.82 -2.01
C LEU A 9 -2.49 -2.35 -1.30
N GLU A 10 -2.59 -2.03 -0.01
CA GLU A 10 -1.44 -1.63 0.80
C GLU A 10 -0.42 -2.75 0.93
N LYS A 11 -0.88 -3.99 1.18
CA LYS A 11 -0.02 -5.16 1.22
C LYS A 11 0.70 -5.36 -0.12
N ARG A 12 -0.03 -5.28 -1.24
CA ARG A 12 0.54 -5.44 -2.58
C ARG A 12 1.58 -4.35 -2.91
N LEU A 13 1.34 -3.10 -2.50
CA LEU A 13 2.30 -2.02 -2.64
C LEU A 13 3.59 -2.28 -1.86
N SER A 14 3.48 -2.76 -0.62
CA SER A 14 4.63 -3.15 0.19
C SER A 14 5.41 -4.30 -0.45
N ASP A 15 4.73 -5.33 -0.95
CA ASP A 15 5.35 -6.47 -1.63
C ASP A 15 6.12 -6.03 -2.88
N ILE A 16 5.54 -5.18 -3.72
CA ILE A 16 6.19 -4.66 -4.92
C ILE A 16 7.39 -3.78 -4.56
N SER A 17 7.27 -2.92 -3.54
CA SER A 17 8.38 -2.09 -3.07
C SER A 17 9.57 -2.94 -2.61
N LEU A 18 9.30 -4.01 -1.84
CA LEU A 18 10.32 -4.96 -1.40
C LEU A 18 10.98 -5.67 -2.59
N LEU A 19 10.20 -6.10 -3.58
CA LEU A 19 10.74 -6.72 -4.80
C LEU A 19 11.62 -5.76 -5.59
N MET A 20 11.18 -4.52 -5.78
CA MET A 20 11.98 -3.48 -6.46
C MET A 20 13.30 -3.22 -5.75
N LYS A 21 13.30 -3.12 -4.41
CA LYS A 21 14.51 -2.94 -3.61
C LYS A 21 15.50 -4.10 -3.80
N ASN A 22 15.01 -5.34 -3.75
CA ASN A 22 15.84 -6.52 -3.95
C ASN A 22 16.38 -6.63 -5.39
N ILE A 23 15.57 -6.29 -6.40
CA ILE A 23 16.03 -6.23 -7.79
C ILE A 23 17.14 -5.19 -7.95
N SER A 24 16.98 -4.00 -7.36
CA SER A 24 18.00 -2.96 -7.40
C SER A 24 19.29 -3.40 -6.71
N ALA A 25 19.19 -3.94 -5.49
CA ALA A 25 20.35 -4.46 -4.75
C ALA A 25 21.07 -5.58 -5.51
N TYR A 26 20.33 -6.50 -6.12
CA TYR A 26 20.88 -7.56 -6.96
C TYR A 26 21.62 -6.99 -8.18
N GLN A 27 21.04 -6.00 -8.87
CA GLN A 27 21.65 -5.37 -10.04
C GLN A 27 22.93 -4.60 -9.68
N GLN A 28 22.92 -3.83 -8.59
CA GLN A 28 24.08 -3.04 -8.14
C GLN A 28 25.26 -3.91 -7.73
N THR A 29 24.98 -5.04 -7.06
CA THR A 29 26.02 -5.96 -6.57
C THR A 29 26.44 -7.02 -7.60
N LYS A 30 25.73 -7.14 -8.72
CA LYS A 30 25.97 -8.16 -9.75
C LYS A 30 27.40 -8.12 -10.29
N ALA A 31 27.96 -6.93 -10.53
CA ALA A 31 29.31 -6.80 -11.07
C ALA A 31 30.36 -7.32 -10.09
N VAL A 32 30.25 -6.94 -8.81
CA VAL A 32 31.14 -7.41 -7.73
C VAL A 32 31.03 -8.91 -7.55
N TYR A 33 29.80 -9.45 -7.55
CA TYR A 33 29.59 -10.89 -7.42
C TYR A 33 30.14 -11.70 -8.61
N MET A 34 30.04 -11.17 -9.83
CA MET A 34 30.66 -11.78 -11.01
C MET A 34 32.19 -11.80 -10.93
N GLN A 35 32.80 -10.73 -10.40
CA GLN A 35 34.24 -10.69 -10.15
C GLN A 35 34.65 -11.69 -9.07
N TYR A 36 33.88 -11.78 -7.97
CA TYR A 36 34.07 -12.79 -6.93
C TYR A 36 34.04 -14.22 -7.50
N LYS A 37 33.09 -14.55 -8.38
CA LYS A 37 33.02 -15.87 -9.03
C LYS A 37 34.24 -16.20 -9.90
N LYS A 38 34.88 -15.18 -10.49
CA LYS A 38 36.05 -15.32 -11.36
C LYS A 38 37.38 -15.16 -10.63
N ALA A 39 37.37 -14.71 -9.37
CA ALA A 39 38.57 -14.45 -8.60
C ALA A 39 39.37 -15.75 -8.37
N LYS A 40 40.69 -15.70 -8.59
CA LYS A 40 41.60 -16.81 -8.26
C LYS A 40 41.69 -17.04 -6.75
N ASP A 41 41.76 -15.95 -5.98
CA ASP A 41 41.74 -15.97 -4.52
C ASP A 41 40.39 -15.40 -4.03
N LYS A 42 39.42 -16.31 -3.86
CA LYS A 42 38.06 -15.97 -3.45
C LYS A 42 38.00 -15.47 -2.01
N GLU A 43 38.87 -15.96 -1.14
CA GLU A 43 38.84 -15.62 0.29
C GLU A 43 39.34 -14.20 0.52
N LYS A 44 40.43 -13.81 -0.16
CA LYS A 44 40.90 -12.42 -0.16
C LYS A 44 39.88 -11.47 -0.80
N PHE A 45 39.25 -11.87 -1.90
CA PHE A 45 38.22 -11.05 -2.55
C PHE A 45 36.98 -10.88 -1.66
N LEU A 46 36.56 -11.96 -0.98
CA LEU A 46 35.43 -11.95 -0.04
C LEU A 46 35.69 -10.96 1.09
N ARG A 47 36.85 -11.02 1.76
CA ARG A 47 37.18 -10.09 2.85
C ARG A 47 37.09 -8.61 2.45
N GLY A 48 37.42 -8.27 1.20
CA GLY A 48 37.32 -6.89 0.69
C GLY A 48 35.92 -6.47 0.21
N ASN A 49 35.04 -7.44 -0.08
CA ASN A 49 33.73 -7.20 -0.72
C ASN A 49 32.57 -7.90 -0.02
N GLU A 50 32.76 -8.28 1.23
CA GLU A 50 31.87 -9.18 1.98
C GLU A 50 30.44 -8.66 2.02
N SER A 51 30.27 -7.38 2.36
CA SER A 51 28.97 -6.72 2.39
C SER A 51 28.24 -6.80 1.05
N SER A 52 28.93 -6.48 -0.06
CA SER A 52 28.35 -6.53 -1.41
C SER A 52 27.94 -7.95 -1.83
N ILE A 53 28.73 -8.96 -1.43
CA ILE A 53 28.45 -10.36 -1.74
C ILE A 53 27.26 -10.86 -0.93
N ILE A 54 27.22 -10.58 0.37
CA ILE A 54 26.08 -10.94 1.25
C ILE A 54 24.79 -10.29 0.74
N ILE A 55 24.82 -9.00 0.40
CA ILE A 55 23.66 -8.29 -0.14
C ILE A 55 23.20 -8.93 -1.45
N HIS A 56 24.13 -9.30 -2.33
CA HIS A 56 23.80 -9.98 -3.58
C HIS A 56 23.08 -11.31 -3.35
N GLU A 57 23.61 -12.14 -2.46
CA GLU A 57 23.07 -13.47 -2.19
C GLU A 57 21.71 -13.41 -1.49
N ALA A 58 21.55 -12.50 -0.54
CA ALA A 58 20.28 -12.26 0.13
C ALA A 58 19.20 -11.78 -0.85
N ALA A 59 19.55 -10.82 -1.72
CA ALA A 59 18.66 -10.34 -2.78
C ALA A 59 18.32 -11.47 -3.76
N ALA A 60 19.31 -12.25 -4.21
CA ALA A 60 19.09 -13.37 -5.11
C ALA A 60 18.15 -14.43 -4.52
N LYS A 61 18.32 -14.79 -3.24
CA LYS A 61 17.46 -15.75 -2.53
C LYS A 61 16.02 -15.25 -2.43
N THR A 62 15.83 -13.99 -2.07
CA THR A 62 14.49 -13.37 -1.98
C THR A 62 13.79 -13.34 -3.33
N LEU A 63 14.51 -12.97 -4.38
CA LEU A 63 14.00 -12.95 -5.75
C LEU A 63 13.69 -14.35 -6.29
N GLN A 64 14.47 -15.36 -5.89
CA GLN A 64 14.22 -16.75 -6.25
C GLN A 64 12.97 -17.29 -5.55
N ALA A 65 12.76 -16.96 -4.26
CA ALA A 65 11.55 -17.32 -3.54
C ALA A 65 10.31 -16.65 -4.15
N ALA A 66 10.42 -15.38 -4.57
CA ALA A 66 9.33 -14.65 -5.20
C ALA A 66 8.95 -15.15 -6.60
N LYS A 67 9.86 -15.86 -7.29
CA LYS A 67 9.63 -16.34 -8.65
C LYS A 67 8.61 -17.48 -8.73
N ASN A 68 8.36 -18.25 -7.66
CA ASN A 68 7.50 -19.46 -7.70
C ASN A 68 7.75 -20.35 -8.95
N GLY A 69 9.01 -20.52 -9.37
CA GLY A 69 9.37 -21.28 -10.58
C GLY A 69 9.27 -20.54 -11.92
N GLY A 70 8.79 -19.29 -11.93
CA GLY A 70 8.66 -18.44 -13.12
C GLY A 70 9.83 -17.47 -13.36
N LYS A 71 9.66 -16.60 -14.37
CA LYS A 71 10.60 -15.51 -14.67
C LYS A 71 10.44 -14.38 -13.64
N LEU A 72 11.56 -13.73 -13.30
CA LEU A 72 11.57 -12.55 -12.43
C LEU A 72 10.74 -11.46 -13.09
N PRO A 73 9.85 -10.77 -12.35
CA PRO A 73 9.16 -9.60 -12.88
C PRO A 73 10.17 -8.57 -13.37
N ASP A 74 9.89 -7.97 -14.53
CA ASP A 74 10.69 -6.87 -15.05
C ASP A 74 10.55 -5.65 -14.11
N PHE A 75 11.68 -5.04 -13.74
CA PHE A 75 11.69 -3.85 -12.91
C PHE A 75 10.80 -2.74 -13.46
N LYS A 76 10.77 -2.56 -14.79
CA LYS A 76 9.88 -1.58 -15.44
C LYS A 76 8.41 -1.90 -15.21
N LYS A 77 8.04 -3.19 -15.31
CA LYS A 77 6.66 -3.64 -15.06
C LYS A 77 6.27 -3.42 -13.60
N LEU A 78 7.16 -3.73 -12.66
CA LEU A 78 6.91 -3.46 -11.24
C LEU A 78 6.77 -1.96 -10.96
N HIS A 79 7.57 -1.12 -11.60
CA HIS A 79 7.48 0.33 -11.45
C HIS A 79 6.13 0.87 -11.96
N THR A 80 5.67 0.39 -13.13
CA THR A 80 4.35 0.73 -13.66
C THR A 80 3.22 0.25 -12.74
N GLU A 81 3.26 -1.01 -12.30
CA GLU A 81 2.26 -1.58 -11.38
C GLU A 81 2.23 -0.79 -10.06
N TYR A 82 3.39 -0.44 -9.51
CA TYR A 82 3.49 0.38 -8.30
C TYR A 82 2.82 1.75 -8.49
N LYS A 83 3.06 2.41 -9.62
CA LYS A 83 2.45 3.72 -9.93
C LYS A 83 0.93 3.61 -10.05
N GLU A 84 0.44 2.63 -10.81
CA GLU A 84 -1.00 2.39 -10.98
C GLU A 84 -1.70 2.07 -9.66
N LEU A 85 -1.09 1.22 -8.82
CA LEU A 85 -1.65 0.88 -7.51
C LEU A 85 -1.64 2.07 -6.55
N THR A 86 -0.61 2.92 -6.61
CA THR A 86 -0.55 4.15 -5.82
C THR A 86 -1.66 5.12 -6.26
N GLU A 87 -1.89 5.27 -7.56
CA GLU A 87 -2.99 6.09 -8.08
C GLU A 87 -4.37 5.54 -7.69
N LYS A 88 -4.57 4.21 -7.78
CA LYS A 88 -5.80 3.55 -7.32
C LYS A 88 -6.04 3.75 -5.83
N LYS A 89 -4.99 3.57 -5.00
CA LYS A 89 -5.04 3.84 -3.56
C LYS A 89 -5.46 5.29 -3.30
N ASN A 90 -4.83 6.27 -3.95
CA ASN A 90 -5.16 7.68 -3.78
C ASN A 90 -6.60 8.00 -4.18
N LYS A 91 -7.09 7.45 -5.31
CA LYS A 91 -8.48 7.59 -5.74
C LYS A 91 -9.46 7.02 -4.72
N LEU A 92 -9.21 5.79 -4.24
CA LEU A 92 -10.04 5.15 -3.22
C LEU A 92 -10.05 5.94 -1.91
N TYR A 93 -8.92 6.49 -1.48
CA TYR A 93 -8.85 7.36 -0.30
C TYR A 93 -9.66 8.66 -0.51
N GLN A 94 -9.61 9.27 -1.69
CA GLN A 94 -10.42 10.45 -2.02
C GLN A 94 -11.92 10.12 -2.06
N GLU A 95 -12.30 9.01 -2.68
CA GLU A 95 -13.69 8.54 -2.74
C GLU A 95 -14.22 8.18 -1.35
N TYR A 96 -13.42 7.49 -0.53
CA TYR A 96 -13.76 7.19 0.85
C TYR A 96 -13.93 8.46 1.68
N GLY A 97 -13.05 9.46 1.51
CA GLY A 97 -13.17 10.77 2.16
C GLY A 97 -14.43 11.53 1.73
N LYS A 98 -14.79 11.49 0.44
CA LYS A 98 -16.03 12.08 -0.08
C LYS A 98 -17.27 11.34 0.43
N LEU A 99 -17.24 10.01 0.47
CA LEU A 99 -18.34 9.18 0.94
C LEU A 99 -18.58 9.40 2.44
N LYS A 100 -17.52 9.47 3.26
CA LYS A 100 -17.62 9.80 4.68
C LYS A 100 -18.20 11.20 4.93
N LYS A 101 -17.83 12.19 4.11
CA LYS A 101 -18.46 13.53 4.14
C LYS A 101 -19.94 13.48 3.77
N LYS A 102 -20.31 12.73 2.72
CA LYS A 102 -21.71 12.53 2.30
C LYS A 102 -22.55 11.83 3.37
N VAL A 103 -22.01 10.78 4.00
CA VAL A 103 -22.69 10.07 5.11
C VAL A 103 -22.88 11.02 6.29
N LYS A 104 -21.86 11.78 6.68
CA LYS A 104 -21.99 12.79 7.76
C LYS A 104 -23.03 13.87 7.44
N GLN A 105 -23.06 14.35 6.19
CA GLN A 105 -24.08 15.30 5.73
C GLN A 105 -25.47 14.68 5.76
N TYR A 106 -25.61 13.43 5.35
CA TYR A 106 -26.88 12.70 5.39
C TYR A 106 -27.38 12.51 6.84
N ASP A 107 -26.50 12.14 7.76
CA ASP A 107 -26.81 12.01 9.19
C ASP A 107 -27.24 13.35 9.80
N THR A 108 -26.56 14.45 9.46
CA THR A 108 -26.95 15.80 9.89
C THR A 108 -28.31 16.22 9.32
N ILE A 109 -28.56 15.99 8.02
CA ILE A 109 -29.86 16.28 7.41
C ILE A 109 -30.97 15.47 8.08
N LYS A 110 -30.72 14.18 8.33
CA LYS A 110 -31.66 13.31 9.03
C LYS A 110 -31.96 13.81 10.46
N GLN A 111 -30.93 14.16 11.23
CA GLN A 111 -31.09 14.72 12.58
C GLN A 111 -31.86 16.04 12.58
N ASN A 112 -31.60 16.91 11.60
CA ASN A 112 -32.32 18.18 11.46
C ASN A 112 -33.80 17.95 11.10
N VAL A 113 -34.08 17.05 10.17
CA VAL A 113 -35.45 16.66 9.79
C VAL A 113 -36.18 16.03 10.97
N ASP A 114 -35.55 15.12 11.71
CA ASP A 114 -36.13 14.50 12.91
C ASP A 114 -36.39 15.54 14.01
N THR A 115 -35.50 16.53 14.18
CA THR A 115 -35.68 17.63 15.15
C THR A 115 -36.84 18.54 14.75
N ILE A 116 -36.94 18.93 13.48
CA ILE A 116 -38.04 19.75 12.95
C ILE A 116 -39.36 18.98 13.05
N LEU A 117 -39.39 17.69 12.68
CA LEU A 117 -40.58 16.85 12.81
C LEU A 117 -41.00 16.64 14.28
N ARG A 118 -40.05 16.59 15.21
CA ARG A 118 -40.33 16.50 16.64
C ARG A 118 -40.84 17.83 17.21
N GLN A 119 -40.31 18.95 16.75
CA GLN A 119 -40.78 20.30 17.10
C GLN A 119 -42.16 20.60 16.50
N ALA A 120 -42.42 20.19 15.26
CA ALA A 120 -43.73 20.33 14.60
C ALA A 120 -44.83 19.46 15.23
N ARG A 121 -44.48 18.42 16.00
CA ARG A 121 -45.43 17.66 16.83
C ARG A 121 -45.69 18.30 18.20
N GLN A 122 -44.98 19.38 18.56
CA GLN A 122 -45.12 20.09 19.82
C GLN A 122 -45.93 21.41 19.84
N PRO A 123 -46.64 21.91 18.79
CA PRO A 123 -47.48 23.09 18.95
C PRO A 123 -48.92 22.86 19.47
N GLU A 124 -49.34 21.64 19.84
CA GLU A 124 -50.75 21.40 20.23
C GLU A 124 -51.01 21.14 21.73
N LYS A 125 -50.01 21.30 22.63
CA LYS A 125 -50.21 21.01 24.07
C LYS A 125 -50.19 22.20 25.03
N GLU A 126 -50.11 23.44 24.56
CA GLU A 126 -50.07 24.62 25.45
C GLU A 126 -51.31 25.53 25.43
N TYR A 127 -52.43 25.14 24.81
CA TYR A 127 -53.69 25.89 24.89
C TYR A 127 -54.81 25.22 25.72
N LYS A 128 -54.46 24.48 26.78
CA LYS A 128 -55.44 24.04 27.82
C LYS A 128 -54.82 23.96 29.21
N LYS A 129 -54.53 25.12 29.79
CA LYS A 129 -54.25 25.45 31.20
C LYS A 129 -53.70 26.88 31.12
N GLU A 130 -54.38 27.95 31.46
CA GLU A 130 -55.31 28.23 32.54
C GLU A 130 -56.17 29.44 32.13
N ARG A 131 -57.43 29.45 32.59
CA ARG A 131 -58.32 30.60 32.84
C ARG A 131 -58.61 31.60 31.72
#